data_AF-A0A850SNQ1-F1
#
_entry.id   AF-A0A850SNQ1-F1
#
_cell.length_a   1.000
_cell.length_b   1.000
_cell.length_c   1.000
_cell.angle_alpha   90.00
_cell.angle_beta   90.00
_cell.angle_gamma   90.00
#
_symmetry.space_group_name_H-M   'P 1'
#
loop_
_entity.id
_entity.type
_entity.pdbx_description
1 polymer ?
#
loop_
_entity_poly.entity_id
_entity_poly.type
_entity_poly.pdbx_seq_one_letter_code
_entity_poly.pdbx_strand_id
1 'polypeptide(L)'
;MSATVDLNTFIPQMTARIGHSHIMIRLALDNRNGNPNTFCFGKIDFIPQSMTLDDVTYDYGNFRLIRRTVPIDQLTNIIGQIQSGALTIDGTPINLDRTGGRDSHRFIPSESNWGVIDADGPQHVIFTGAGGNRQVPYDSLESRPGTPHYTTKIQAVVDFMGLRQIAQSTSELILSVHELRGKIAKLEIVGKNLTVEVNGTATDESLYVQFYCRKGEKKSDATLDIPVSSRKATYSVPFEPDLVNAILVRKGTNEILDEKHLGGWIPGQGGIIVRTPESDLRDMIASGESRTVEFKTGTGEDLFRTVVSFSNTDGGTIIVGVTDDKKVIGFEADEERTRKSVESRANTQCYPAIEPKLEWTELDGRPLLIIKVPEGTNKPYTLRGSGGFIRNGDGDYPIERPDLDKIYEGKSQGNRGFTGN
;
A
#
# COMPACT_ATOMS: atom_id res chain seq x y z
N MET A 1 2.96 -16.22 6.47
CA MET A 1 3.65 -17.51 6.25
C MET A 1 3.09 -18.12 4.98
N SER A 2 3.92 -18.67 4.09
CA SER A 2 3.43 -19.34 2.88
C SER A 2 3.08 -20.79 3.19
N ALA A 3 1.83 -21.19 2.93
CA ALA A 3 1.39 -22.57 3.09
C ALA A 3 1.70 -23.36 1.82
N THR A 4 2.19 -24.59 1.95
CA THR A 4 2.27 -25.52 0.82
C THR A 4 0.85 -25.87 0.37
N VAL A 5 0.57 -25.83 -0.93
CA VAL A 5 -0.76 -26.10 -1.49
C VAL A 5 -0.73 -27.12 -2.62
N ASP A 6 -1.80 -27.92 -2.72
CA ASP A 6 -2.07 -28.76 -3.88
C ASP A 6 -2.95 -28.00 -4.87
N LEU A 7 -2.40 -27.67 -6.05
CA LEU A 7 -3.09 -26.87 -7.07
C LEU A 7 -4.39 -27.52 -7.56
N ASN A 8 -4.43 -28.85 -7.72
CA ASN A 8 -5.61 -29.57 -8.25
C ASN A 8 -6.83 -29.42 -7.34
N THR A 9 -6.59 -29.31 -6.04
CA THR A 9 -7.65 -29.22 -5.05
C THR A 9 -7.95 -27.76 -4.71
N PHE A 10 -6.90 -26.98 -4.43
CA PHE A 10 -7.03 -25.63 -3.90
C PHE A 10 -7.65 -24.66 -4.90
N ILE A 11 -7.18 -24.64 -6.15
CA ILE A 11 -7.60 -23.66 -7.14
C ILE A 11 -9.07 -23.87 -7.55
N PRO A 12 -9.52 -25.09 -7.94
CA PRO A 12 -10.92 -25.30 -8.28
C PRO A 12 -11.88 -25.02 -7.12
N GLN A 13 -11.52 -25.38 -5.88
CA GLN A 13 -12.35 -25.09 -4.70
C GLN A 13 -12.52 -23.59 -4.46
N MET A 14 -11.45 -22.82 -4.66
CA MET A 14 -11.45 -21.38 -4.49
C MET A 14 -12.22 -20.68 -5.62
N THR A 15 -11.94 -21.03 -6.88
CA THR A 15 -12.55 -20.34 -8.03
C THR A 15 -14.03 -20.62 -8.18
N ALA A 16 -14.49 -21.83 -7.82
CA ALA A 16 -15.91 -22.19 -7.79
C ALA A 16 -16.76 -21.27 -6.90
N ARG A 17 -16.14 -20.58 -5.93
CA ARG A 17 -16.82 -19.69 -4.99
C ARG A 17 -16.79 -18.22 -5.40
N ILE A 18 -15.96 -17.85 -6.37
CA ILE A 18 -15.58 -16.44 -6.61
C ILE A 18 -16.13 -15.88 -7.94
N GLY A 19 -16.75 -16.70 -8.79
CA GLY A 19 -17.55 -16.20 -9.92
C GLY A 19 -16.74 -15.63 -11.09
N HIS A 20 -15.49 -16.08 -11.27
CA HIS A 20 -14.70 -15.76 -12.47
C HIS A 20 -15.27 -16.48 -13.70
N SER A 21 -15.12 -15.86 -14.88
CA SER A 21 -15.63 -16.44 -16.14
C SER A 21 -14.51 -16.90 -17.08
N HIS A 22 -13.34 -16.27 -16.99
CA HIS A 22 -12.21 -16.55 -17.85
C HIS A 22 -10.91 -16.51 -17.06
N ILE A 23 -9.88 -17.09 -17.67
CA ILE A 23 -8.51 -17.08 -17.20
C ILE A 23 -7.67 -16.41 -18.27
N MET A 24 -6.84 -15.47 -17.86
CA MET A 24 -5.82 -14.88 -18.71
C MET A 24 -4.47 -15.52 -18.41
N ILE A 25 -3.90 -16.21 -19.40
CA ILE A 25 -2.59 -16.84 -19.33
C ILE A 25 -1.58 -15.93 -20.03
N ARG A 26 -0.53 -15.54 -19.31
CA ARG A 26 0.60 -14.78 -19.85
C ARG A 26 1.89 -15.57 -19.68
N LEU A 27 2.65 -15.73 -20.76
CA LEU A 27 3.89 -16.49 -20.77
C LEU A 27 4.99 -15.70 -21.45
N ALA A 28 6.19 -15.79 -20.89
CA ALA A 28 7.44 -15.43 -21.51
C ALA A 28 8.19 -16.71 -21.86
N LEU A 29 8.58 -16.82 -23.13
CA LEU A 29 9.34 -17.95 -23.67
C LEU A 29 10.67 -17.46 -24.21
N ASP A 30 11.73 -18.21 -23.96
CA ASP A 30 13.09 -17.91 -24.43
C ASP A 30 13.60 -19.07 -25.30
N ASN A 31 14.36 -18.76 -26.34
CA ASN A 31 14.93 -19.76 -27.25
C ASN A 31 16.31 -20.19 -26.75
N ARG A 32 16.33 -20.87 -25.60
CA ARG A 32 17.57 -21.42 -25.03
C ARG A 32 17.88 -22.76 -25.67
N ASN A 33 19.15 -22.98 -26.01
CA ASN A 33 19.66 -24.25 -26.56
C ASN A 33 18.91 -24.72 -27.82
N GLY A 34 18.37 -23.80 -28.62
CA GLY A 34 17.63 -24.11 -29.86
C GLY A 34 16.19 -24.61 -29.65
N ASN A 35 15.66 -24.58 -28.43
CA ASN A 35 14.25 -24.87 -28.17
C ASN A 35 13.45 -23.55 -28.03
N PRO A 36 12.66 -23.15 -29.04
CA PRO A 36 11.95 -21.88 -29.04
C PRO A 36 10.81 -21.81 -28.01
N ASN A 37 10.41 -22.94 -27.41
CA ASN A 37 9.29 -23.06 -26.47
C ASN A 37 9.75 -23.23 -25.02
N THR A 38 10.95 -22.79 -24.67
CA THR A 38 11.45 -22.92 -23.30
C THR A 38 10.75 -21.92 -22.39
N PHE A 39 10.03 -22.42 -21.39
CA PHE A 39 9.38 -21.57 -20.39
C PHE A 39 10.40 -20.70 -19.64
N CYS A 40 10.13 -19.41 -19.56
CA CYS A 40 10.95 -18.44 -18.85
C CYS A 40 10.21 -17.87 -17.64
N PHE A 41 8.98 -17.40 -17.80
CA PHE A 41 8.16 -16.86 -16.72
C PHE A 41 6.69 -16.90 -17.13
N GLY A 42 5.78 -16.94 -16.17
CA GLY A 42 4.35 -16.85 -16.49
C GLY A 42 3.52 -16.28 -15.37
N LYS A 43 2.35 -15.77 -15.75
CA LYS A 43 1.29 -15.36 -14.84
C LYS A 43 -0.06 -15.81 -15.37
N ILE A 44 -0.91 -16.30 -14.48
CA ILE A 44 -2.28 -16.67 -14.76
C ILE A 44 -3.17 -15.82 -13.86
N ASP A 45 -4.01 -14.98 -14.45
CA ASP A 45 -4.96 -14.13 -13.73
C ASP A 45 -6.37 -14.62 -13.97
N PHE A 46 -7.19 -14.59 -12.93
CA PHE A 46 -8.60 -14.94 -13.01
C PHE A 46 -9.40 -13.65 -13.18
N ILE A 47 -10.06 -13.51 -14.32
CA ILE A 47 -10.67 -12.24 -14.71
C ILE A 47 -12.21 -12.29 -14.58
N PRO A 48 -12.85 -11.20 -14.10
CA PRO A 48 -14.29 -11.09 -14.07
C PRO A 48 -14.86 -10.95 -15.50
N GLN A 49 -16.14 -11.26 -15.68
CA GLN A 49 -16.83 -11.27 -16.99
C GLN A 49 -16.82 -9.90 -17.71
N SER A 50 -16.63 -8.81 -16.97
CA SER A 50 -16.58 -7.45 -17.50
C SER A 50 -15.24 -7.06 -18.13
N MET A 51 -14.19 -7.88 -18.01
CA MET A 51 -12.87 -7.60 -18.55
C MET A 51 -12.58 -8.51 -19.74
N THR A 52 -12.38 -7.91 -20.92
CA THR A 52 -11.93 -8.61 -22.13
C THR A 52 -10.62 -8.00 -22.60
N LEU A 53 -9.58 -8.83 -22.74
CA LEU A 53 -8.29 -8.44 -23.29
C LEU A 53 -8.00 -9.28 -24.53
N ASP A 54 -7.52 -8.62 -25.58
CA ASP A 54 -7.18 -9.31 -26.82
C ASP A 54 -6.00 -10.25 -26.63
N ASP A 55 -6.10 -11.41 -27.27
CA ASP A 55 -4.99 -12.34 -27.39
C ASP A 55 -3.86 -11.70 -28.19
N VAL A 56 -2.63 -11.86 -27.73
CA VAL A 56 -1.47 -11.27 -28.41
C VAL A 56 -0.24 -12.16 -28.31
N THR A 57 0.58 -12.12 -29.36
CA THR A 57 1.94 -12.67 -29.35
C THR A 57 2.89 -11.56 -29.80
N TYR A 58 3.85 -11.21 -28.96
CA TYR A 58 4.98 -10.36 -29.35
C TYR A 58 6.20 -11.24 -29.56
N ASP A 59 6.72 -11.27 -30.78
CA ASP A 59 7.86 -12.08 -31.17
C ASP A 59 9.10 -11.19 -31.39
N TYR A 60 10.08 -11.35 -30.49
CA TYR A 60 11.38 -10.68 -30.52
C TYR A 60 12.49 -11.63 -31.03
N GLY A 61 12.13 -12.68 -31.78
CA GLY A 61 13.05 -13.66 -32.35
C GLY A 61 13.38 -14.78 -31.40
N ASN A 62 14.39 -14.56 -30.56
CA ASN A 62 14.77 -15.53 -29.53
C ASN A 62 13.90 -15.44 -28.26
N PHE A 63 12.97 -14.49 -28.19
CA PHE A 63 12.15 -14.27 -27.02
C PHE A 63 10.72 -13.93 -27.42
N ARG A 64 9.72 -14.51 -26.74
CA ARG A 64 8.31 -14.31 -27.08
C ARG A 64 7.48 -14.04 -25.83
N LEU A 65 6.54 -13.12 -25.96
CA LEU A 65 5.51 -12.85 -24.96
C LEU A 65 4.16 -13.27 -25.52
N ILE A 66 3.42 -14.09 -24.80
CA ILE A 66 2.15 -14.65 -25.23
C ILE A 66 1.10 -14.34 -24.17
N ARG A 67 -0.05 -13.79 -24.59
CA ARG A 67 -1.25 -13.65 -23.76
C ARG A 67 -2.42 -14.34 -24.42
N ARG A 68 -3.09 -15.24 -23.71
CA ARG A 68 -4.30 -15.92 -24.15
C ARG A 68 -5.38 -15.84 -23.09
N THR A 69 -6.61 -15.62 -23.52
CA THR A 69 -7.79 -15.69 -22.68
C THR A 69 -8.53 -16.99 -22.96
N VAL A 70 -8.81 -17.77 -21.92
CA VAL A 70 -9.52 -19.05 -22.03
C VAL A 70 -10.72 -19.08 -21.07
N PRO A 71 -11.80 -19.78 -21.43
CA PRO A 71 -12.93 -19.96 -20.52
C PRO A 71 -12.52 -20.69 -19.23
N ILE A 72 -13.17 -20.34 -18.11
CA ILE A 72 -12.86 -20.91 -16.79
C ILE A 72 -13.11 -22.43 -16.71
N ASP A 73 -13.92 -23.00 -17.60
CA ASP A 73 -14.17 -24.45 -17.65
C ASP A 73 -12.92 -25.27 -18.03
N GLN A 74 -11.94 -24.65 -18.71
CA GLN A 74 -10.65 -25.26 -19.05
C GLN A 74 -9.68 -25.31 -17.86
N LEU A 75 -10.02 -24.66 -16.74
CA LEU A 75 -9.14 -24.51 -15.58
C LEU A 75 -8.54 -25.83 -15.11
N THR A 76 -9.38 -26.82 -14.85
CA THR A 76 -8.95 -28.12 -14.29
C THR A 76 -7.95 -28.81 -15.20
N ASN A 77 -8.16 -28.74 -16.52
CA ASN A 77 -7.24 -29.29 -17.51
C ASN A 77 -5.90 -28.54 -17.48
N ILE A 78 -5.93 -27.20 -17.47
CA ILE A 78 -4.73 -26.36 -17.43
C ILE A 78 -3.91 -26.62 -16.16
N ILE A 79 -4.55 -26.69 -14.99
CA ILE A 79 -3.88 -26.99 -13.73
C ILE A 79 -3.27 -28.40 -13.75
N GLY A 80 -4.01 -29.39 -14.27
CA GLY A 80 -3.50 -30.75 -14.42
C GLY A 80 -2.26 -30.82 -15.32
N GLN A 81 -2.25 -30.08 -16.44
CA GLN A 81 -1.07 -29.94 -17.30
C GLN A 81 0.10 -29.32 -16.52
N ILE A 82 -0.12 -28.20 -15.83
CA ILE A 82 0.92 -27.50 -15.07
C ILE A 82 1.58 -28.43 -14.05
N GLN A 83 0.77 -29.19 -13.31
CA GLN A 83 1.27 -30.16 -12.35
C GLN A 83 2.08 -31.29 -12.99
N SER A 84 1.69 -31.72 -14.19
CA SER A 84 2.43 -32.73 -14.96
C SER A 84 3.73 -32.20 -15.60
N GLY A 85 4.02 -30.89 -15.47
CA GLY A 85 5.21 -30.25 -16.03
C GLY A 85 5.07 -29.83 -17.49
N ALA A 86 3.84 -29.58 -17.95
CA ALA A 86 3.58 -29.12 -19.31
C ALA A 86 2.48 -28.06 -19.36
N LEU A 87 2.40 -27.32 -20.45
CA LEU A 87 1.26 -26.47 -20.78
C LEU A 87 1.12 -26.38 -22.29
N THR A 88 -0.09 -26.54 -22.80
CA THR A 88 -0.36 -26.40 -24.24
C THR A 88 -1.01 -25.05 -24.51
N ILE A 89 -0.40 -24.22 -25.35
CA ILE A 89 -0.94 -22.94 -25.80
C ILE A 89 -0.97 -22.93 -27.33
N ASP A 90 -2.14 -22.66 -27.92
CA ASP A 90 -2.36 -22.70 -29.38
C ASP A 90 -1.87 -24.00 -30.04
N GLY A 91 -2.08 -25.14 -29.37
CA GLY A 91 -1.61 -26.46 -29.83
C GLY A 91 -0.09 -26.69 -29.69
N THR A 92 0.66 -25.71 -29.18
CA THR A 92 2.10 -25.81 -28.96
C THR A 92 2.40 -26.25 -27.53
N PRO A 93 3.14 -27.36 -27.32
CA PRO A 93 3.53 -27.79 -25.99
C PRO A 93 4.69 -26.93 -25.45
N ILE A 94 4.56 -26.52 -24.20
CA ILE A 94 5.52 -25.74 -23.43
C ILE A 94 5.93 -26.60 -22.24
N ASN A 95 7.23 -26.86 -22.11
CA ASN A 95 7.75 -27.66 -20.99
C ASN A 95 7.92 -26.78 -19.76
N LEU A 96 7.23 -27.14 -18.68
CA LEU A 96 7.37 -26.52 -17.36
C LEU A 96 8.27 -27.42 -16.51
N ASP A 97 9.48 -26.95 -16.24
CA ASP A 97 10.40 -27.66 -15.37
C ASP A 97 9.98 -27.48 -13.91
N ARG A 98 9.44 -28.55 -13.32
CA ARG A 98 8.92 -28.58 -11.95
C ARG A 98 9.97 -28.93 -10.89
N THR A 99 11.24 -29.10 -11.26
CA THR A 99 12.29 -29.61 -10.35
C THR A 99 12.76 -28.61 -9.29
N GLY A 100 12.46 -27.31 -9.45
CA GLY A 100 13.10 -26.23 -8.67
C GLY A 100 12.23 -25.52 -7.62
N GLY A 101 10.96 -25.88 -7.40
CA GLY A 101 10.11 -25.09 -6.49
C GLY A 101 8.95 -25.84 -5.85
N ARG A 102 8.58 -25.42 -4.64
CA ARG A 102 7.35 -25.85 -3.96
C ARG A 102 6.22 -24.88 -4.31
N ASP A 103 5.01 -25.41 -4.43
CA ASP A 103 3.83 -24.57 -4.63
C ASP A 103 3.44 -23.94 -3.30
N SER A 104 3.36 -22.61 -3.29
CA SER A 104 3.12 -21.86 -2.07
C SER A 104 2.02 -20.83 -2.26
N HIS A 105 1.11 -20.77 -1.29
CA HIS A 105 -0.03 -19.84 -1.30
C HIS A 105 0.19 -18.68 -0.36
N ARG A 106 -0.36 -17.54 -0.76
CA ARG A 106 -0.43 -16.35 0.06
C ARG A 106 -1.67 -15.51 -0.25
N PHE A 107 -2.33 -15.01 0.78
CA PHE A 107 -3.31 -13.94 0.63
C PHE A 107 -2.61 -12.58 0.61
N ILE A 108 -2.99 -11.72 -0.33
CA ILE A 108 -2.50 -10.34 -0.44
C ILE A 108 -3.72 -9.41 -0.29
N PRO A 109 -3.77 -8.58 0.76
CA PRO A 109 -4.84 -7.61 0.97
C PRO A 109 -4.89 -6.53 -0.10
N SER A 110 -6.03 -5.84 -0.20
CA SER A 110 -6.25 -4.79 -1.19
C SER A 110 -5.42 -3.53 -0.95
N GLU A 111 -4.99 -2.89 -2.04
CA GLU A 111 -4.10 -1.74 -2.11
C GLU A 111 -2.82 -1.92 -1.28
N SER A 112 -2.37 -3.17 -1.16
CA SER A 112 -1.10 -3.52 -0.56
C SER A 112 0.00 -3.40 -1.62
N ASN A 113 1.11 -2.78 -1.24
CA ASN A 113 2.33 -2.72 -2.06
C ASN A 113 3.32 -3.83 -1.71
N TRP A 114 2.84 -4.90 -1.08
CA TRP A 114 3.68 -5.95 -0.53
C TRP A 114 4.00 -7.05 -1.55
N GLY A 115 5.29 -7.24 -1.81
CA GLY A 115 5.80 -8.28 -2.70
C GLY A 115 6.01 -7.80 -4.14
N VAL A 116 5.70 -8.67 -5.11
CA VAL A 116 5.93 -8.46 -6.55
C VAL A 116 4.70 -8.03 -7.33
N ILE A 117 3.52 -8.04 -6.69
CA ILE A 117 2.22 -7.73 -7.30
C ILE A 117 1.65 -6.48 -6.64
N ASP A 118 1.21 -5.54 -7.45
CA ASP A 118 0.35 -4.46 -7.00
C ASP A 118 -1.08 -4.98 -6.91
N ALA A 119 -1.65 -4.96 -5.71
CA ALA A 119 -2.92 -5.61 -5.43
C ALA A 119 -4.06 -4.58 -5.31
N ASP A 120 -4.56 -4.03 -6.41
CA ASP A 120 -5.70 -3.09 -6.38
C ASP A 120 -6.92 -3.64 -5.63
N GLY A 121 -7.11 -4.96 -5.69
CA GLY A 121 -8.08 -5.72 -4.92
C GLY A 121 -7.43 -6.85 -4.12
N PRO A 122 -8.16 -7.43 -3.15
CA PRO A 122 -7.67 -8.57 -2.41
C PRO A 122 -7.53 -9.77 -3.35
N GLN A 123 -6.49 -10.57 -3.15
CA GLN A 123 -6.23 -11.71 -4.02
C GLN A 123 -5.46 -12.82 -3.33
N HIS A 124 -5.71 -14.05 -3.77
CA HIS A 124 -4.91 -15.21 -3.43
C HIS A 124 -3.88 -15.44 -4.52
N VAL A 125 -2.61 -15.39 -4.12
CA VAL A 125 -1.46 -15.57 -5.01
C VAL A 125 -0.80 -16.90 -4.72
N ILE A 126 -0.61 -17.69 -5.76
CA ILE A 126 0.09 -18.95 -5.72
C ILE A 126 1.36 -18.82 -6.54
N PHE A 127 2.50 -19.08 -5.89
CA PHE A 127 3.80 -19.18 -6.56
C PHE A 127 4.06 -20.64 -6.84
N THR A 128 4.27 -20.99 -8.11
CA THR A 128 4.55 -22.35 -8.54
C THR A 128 5.85 -22.40 -9.33
N GLY A 129 6.76 -23.30 -8.92
CA GLY A 129 8.05 -23.49 -9.59
C GLY A 129 7.86 -24.17 -10.94
N ALA A 130 7.96 -23.45 -12.04
CA ALA A 130 7.69 -23.97 -13.38
C ALA A 130 8.87 -23.83 -14.34
N GLY A 131 9.99 -23.24 -13.88
CA GLY A 131 11.20 -23.03 -14.66
C GLY A 131 12.44 -23.72 -14.13
N GLY A 132 12.33 -24.66 -13.19
CA GLY A 132 13.50 -25.21 -12.49
C GLY A 132 14.27 -24.12 -11.73
N ASN A 133 15.58 -24.29 -11.54
CA ASN A 133 16.44 -23.26 -10.92
C ASN A 133 16.94 -22.21 -11.94
N ARG A 134 16.21 -22.00 -13.04
CA ARG A 134 16.62 -21.07 -14.11
C ARG A 134 16.27 -19.64 -13.75
N GLN A 135 17.01 -18.71 -14.36
CA GLN A 135 16.74 -17.28 -14.27
C GLN A 135 16.15 -16.73 -15.58
N VAL A 136 15.34 -15.68 -15.47
CA VAL A 136 14.92 -14.79 -16.55
C VAL A 136 16.16 -14.08 -17.10
N PRO A 137 16.37 -14.08 -18.43
CA PRO A 137 17.50 -13.38 -19.03
C PRO A 137 17.45 -11.86 -18.79
N TYR A 138 18.62 -11.24 -18.67
CA TYR A 138 18.76 -9.78 -18.51
C TYR A 138 19.16 -9.05 -19.81
N ASP A 139 19.50 -9.78 -20.86
CA ASP A 139 19.92 -9.22 -22.13
C ASP A 139 18.78 -8.46 -22.83
N SER A 140 19.17 -7.67 -23.83
CA SER A 140 18.25 -6.88 -24.65
C SER A 140 17.38 -7.79 -25.53
N LEU A 141 16.20 -7.27 -25.91
CA LEU A 141 15.35 -7.89 -26.92
C LEU A 141 15.74 -7.41 -28.32
N GLU A 142 15.52 -8.23 -29.34
CA GLU A 142 15.62 -7.76 -30.73
C GLU A 142 14.50 -6.78 -31.03
N SER A 143 14.79 -5.60 -31.56
CA SER A 143 13.76 -4.69 -32.04
C SER A 143 13.12 -5.24 -33.32
N ARG A 144 11.78 -5.37 -33.34
CA ARG A 144 11.03 -5.90 -34.49
C ARG A 144 9.76 -5.07 -34.74
N PRO A 145 9.31 -4.91 -36.00
CA PRO A 145 8.07 -4.20 -36.28
C PRO A 145 6.86 -4.81 -35.55
N GLY A 146 6.04 -3.95 -34.94
CA GLY A 146 4.81 -4.38 -34.26
C GLY A 146 5.00 -4.89 -32.82
N THR A 147 6.21 -4.85 -32.26
CA THR A 147 6.44 -5.18 -30.85
C THR A 147 6.63 -3.94 -29.98
N PRO A 148 6.16 -3.95 -28.72
CA PRO A 148 6.47 -2.88 -27.77
C PRO A 148 7.97 -2.78 -27.51
N HIS A 149 8.48 -1.57 -27.34
CA HIS A 149 9.90 -1.34 -27.07
C HIS A 149 10.19 -1.46 -25.56
N TYR A 150 11.06 -2.41 -25.19
CA TYR A 150 11.56 -2.59 -23.84
C TYR A 150 13.09 -2.53 -23.82
N THR A 151 13.66 -2.07 -22.70
CA THR A 151 15.12 -1.94 -22.54
C THR A 151 15.81 -3.30 -22.32
N THR A 152 15.14 -4.24 -21.64
CA THR A 152 15.65 -5.56 -21.26
C THR A 152 14.54 -6.60 -21.22
N LYS A 153 14.86 -7.88 -21.39
CA LYS A 153 13.89 -8.99 -21.30
C LYS A 153 13.18 -9.02 -19.96
N ILE A 154 13.88 -8.74 -18.86
CA ILE A 154 13.27 -8.65 -17.53
C ILE A 154 12.23 -7.55 -17.42
N GLN A 155 12.49 -6.36 -17.98
CA GLN A 155 11.52 -5.26 -18.00
C GLN A 155 10.28 -5.66 -18.81
N ALA A 156 10.49 -6.31 -19.97
CA ALA A 156 9.40 -6.81 -20.78
C ALA A 156 8.53 -7.83 -20.03
N VAL A 157 9.13 -8.73 -19.23
CA VAL A 157 8.41 -9.67 -18.36
C VAL A 157 7.63 -8.93 -17.28
N VAL A 158 8.27 -8.02 -16.53
CA VAL A 158 7.63 -7.28 -15.43
C VAL A 158 6.39 -6.53 -15.93
N ASP A 159 6.53 -5.77 -17.01
CA ASP A 159 5.45 -4.95 -17.56
C ASP A 159 4.34 -5.83 -18.17
N PHE A 160 4.71 -6.81 -18.99
CA PHE A 160 3.72 -7.67 -19.68
C PHE A 160 2.92 -8.53 -18.70
N MET A 161 3.53 -8.97 -17.60
CA MET A 161 2.88 -9.73 -16.53
C MET A 161 2.10 -8.83 -15.56
N GLY A 162 2.19 -7.50 -15.68
CA GLY A 162 1.55 -6.56 -14.75
C GLY A 162 2.07 -6.76 -13.33
N LEU A 163 3.39 -6.81 -13.18
CA LEU A 163 4.10 -6.95 -11.91
C LEU A 163 4.84 -5.65 -11.61
N ARG A 164 5.13 -5.39 -10.33
CA ARG A 164 5.95 -4.25 -9.91
C ARG A 164 7.44 -4.52 -10.11
N GLN A 165 7.83 -5.75 -9.85
CA GLN A 165 9.20 -6.27 -9.98
C GLN A 165 9.14 -7.79 -9.97
N ILE A 166 10.22 -8.48 -10.33
CA ILE A 166 10.38 -9.91 -10.04
C ILE A 166 11.52 -10.11 -9.05
N ALA A 167 11.32 -10.97 -8.04
CA ALA A 167 12.35 -11.28 -7.08
C ALA A 167 13.36 -12.26 -7.69
N GLN A 168 14.66 -11.97 -7.53
CA GLN A 168 15.79 -12.87 -7.89
C GLN A 168 15.87 -13.33 -9.36
N SER A 169 15.06 -12.76 -10.25
CA SER A 169 14.96 -13.15 -11.66
C SER A 169 14.77 -14.65 -11.85
N THR A 170 14.10 -15.35 -10.95
CA THR A 170 13.83 -16.78 -11.09
C THR A 170 12.69 -17.03 -12.06
N SER A 171 12.78 -18.13 -12.80
CA SER A 171 11.73 -18.57 -13.71
C SER A 171 10.57 -19.19 -12.93
N GLU A 172 9.47 -18.45 -12.79
CA GLU A 172 8.30 -18.85 -12.00
C GLU A 172 7.01 -18.70 -12.81
N LEU A 173 5.99 -19.45 -12.38
CA LEU A 173 4.61 -19.25 -12.80
C LEU A 173 3.82 -18.77 -11.57
N ILE A 174 3.10 -17.67 -11.73
CA ILE A 174 2.29 -17.06 -10.69
C ILE A 174 0.82 -17.24 -11.05
N LEU A 175 -0.03 -17.63 -10.09
CA LEU A 175 -1.47 -17.67 -10.26
C LEU A 175 -2.12 -16.67 -9.30
N SER A 176 -2.87 -15.71 -9.84
CA SER A 176 -3.54 -14.63 -9.10
C SER A 176 -5.05 -14.78 -9.20
N VAL A 177 -5.68 -15.21 -8.11
CA VAL A 177 -7.14 -15.37 -8.03
C VAL A 177 -7.70 -14.20 -7.22
N HIS A 178 -8.43 -13.32 -7.88
CA HIS A 178 -8.98 -12.11 -7.25
C HIS A 178 -10.13 -12.48 -6.32
N GLU A 179 -10.21 -11.91 -5.13
CA GLU A 179 -11.32 -12.10 -4.20
C GLU A 179 -12.43 -11.08 -4.50
N LEU A 180 -13.45 -11.51 -5.25
CA LEU A 180 -14.54 -10.64 -5.71
C LEU A 180 -15.67 -10.48 -4.68
N ARG A 181 -15.67 -11.29 -3.61
CA ARG A 181 -16.77 -11.33 -2.64
C ARG A 181 -16.75 -10.14 -1.70
N GLY A 182 -15.58 -9.63 -1.32
CA GLY A 182 -15.46 -8.52 -0.38
C GLY A 182 -14.11 -7.80 -0.51
N LYS A 183 -14.16 -6.47 -0.51
CA LYS A 183 -13.02 -5.56 -0.41
C LYS A 183 -13.34 -4.49 0.63
N ILE A 184 -12.39 -4.15 1.49
CA ILE A 184 -12.43 -2.93 2.30
C ILE A 184 -12.05 -1.78 1.38
N ALA A 185 -13.04 -1.03 0.91
CA ALA A 185 -12.85 0.11 0.03
C ALA A 185 -12.23 1.30 0.78
N LYS A 186 -12.61 1.48 2.05
CA LYS A 186 -12.11 2.55 2.90
C LYS A 186 -12.10 2.11 4.36
N LEU A 187 -11.02 2.42 5.08
CA LEU A 187 -10.94 2.40 6.54
C LEU A 187 -10.76 3.84 7.02
N GLU A 188 -11.77 4.40 7.65
CA GLU A 188 -11.72 5.73 8.26
C GLU A 188 -11.56 5.63 9.77
N ILE A 189 -10.63 6.41 10.32
CA ILE A 189 -10.35 6.47 11.76
C ILE A 189 -10.48 7.92 12.19
N VAL A 190 -11.51 8.23 12.98
CA VAL A 190 -11.76 9.57 13.53
C VAL A 190 -11.64 9.49 15.06
N GLY A 191 -10.46 9.84 15.56
CA GLY A 191 -10.11 9.65 16.97
C GLY A 191 -10.29 8.19 17.41
N LYS A 192 -11.37 7.91 18.15
CA LYS A 192 -11.71 6.59 18.70
C LYS A 192 -12.68 5.78 17.84
N ASN A 193 -13.24 6.40 16.80
CA ASN A 193 -14.27 5.80 15.96
C ASN A 193 -13.64 5.29 14.67
N LEU A 194 -13.85 4.00 14.39
CA LEU A 194 -13.41 3.34 13.17
C LEU A 194 -14.63 3.03 12.30
N THR A 195 -14.55 3.33 11.02
CA THR A 195 -15.57 2.97 10.03
C THR A 195 -14.92 2.29 8.85
N VAL A 196 -15.39 1.10 8.52
CA VAL A 196 -15.01 0.35 7.33
C VAL A 196 -16.15 0.45 6.32
N GLU A 197 -15.83 0.87 5.10
CA GLU A 197 -16.73 0.80 3.94
C GLU A 197 -16.33 -0.40 3.08
N VAL A 198 -17.29 -1.25 2.74
CA VAL A 198 -17.06 -2.49 2.02
C VAL A 198 -17.71 -2.46 0.64
N ASN A 199 -17.05 -3.05 -0.34
CA ASN A 199 -17.61 -3.34 -1.66
C ASN A 199 -17.43 -4.83 -1.97
N GLY A 200 -18.11 -5.34 -3.00
CA GLY A 200 -18.01 -6.73 -3.44
C GLY A 200 -19.38 -7.38 -3.69
N THR A 201 -19.35 -8.65 -4.08
CA THR A 201 -20.57 -9.40 -4.45
C THR A 201 -21.30 -10.02 -3.26
N ALA A 202 -20.64 -10.21 -2.11
CA ALA A 202 -21.30 -10.73 -0.91
C ALA A 202 -22.31 -9.73 -0.35
N THR A 203 -23.39 -10.23 0.28
CA THR A 203 -24.40 -9.39 0.93
C THR A 203 -23.94 -9.00 2.33
N ASP A 204 -24.47 -7.90 2.86
CA ASP A 204 -24.07 -7.38 4.18
C ASP A 204 -24.31 -8.39 5.30
N GLU A 205 -25.43 -9.15 5.27
CA GLU A 205 -25.77 -10.14 6.29
C GLU A 205 -24.79 -11.33 6.33
N SER A 206 -24.04 -11.52 5.24
CA SER A 206 -23.03 -12.56 5.11
C SER A 206 -21.63 -12.10 5.55
N LEU A 207 -21.48 -10.85 5.98
CA LEU A 207 -20.20 -10.23 6.30
C LEU A 207 -20.17 -9.68 7.72
N TYR A 208 -18.97 -9.69 8.30
CA TYR A 208 -18.65 -8.94 9.50
C TYR A 208 -17.20 -8.48 9.45
N VAL A 209 -16.86 -7.49 10.28
CA VAL A 209 -15.51 -6.95 10.42
C VAL A 209 -15.01 -7.21 11.83
N GLN A 210 -13.78 -7.69 11.94
CA GLN A 210 -13.06 -7.77 13.21
C GLN A 210 -12.00 -6.67 13.27
N PHE A 211 -11.85 -6.05 14.45
CA PHE A 211 -10.86 -5.02 14.68
C PHE A 211 -9.87 -5.43 15.76
N TYR A 212 -8.59 -5.30 15.46
CA TYR A 212 -7.53 -5.30 16.46
C TYR A 212 -6.89 -3.92 16.50
N CYS A 213 -7.07 -3.21 17.62
CA CYS A 213 -6.53 -1.88 17.83
C CYS A 213 -5.57 -1.89 19.02
N ARG A 214 -4.53 -1.06 18.99
CA ARG A 214 -3.57 -0.92 20.09
C ARG A 214 -3.19 0.55 20.32
N LYS A 215 -2.80 0.87 21.56
CA LYS A 215 -2.08 2.09 21.95
C LYS A 215 -1.16 1.75 23.12
N GLY A 216 0.15 1.65 22.87
CA GLY A 216 1.09 1.13 23.86
C GLY A 216 0.69 -0.27 24.36
N GLU A 217 0.41 -0.42 25.66
CA GLU A 217 -0.06 -1.68 26.26
C GLU A 217 -1.58 -1.90 26.14
N LYS A 218 -2.35 -0.85 25.83
CA LYS A 218 -3.82 -0.96 25.67
C LYS A 218 -4.13 -1.66 24.36
N LYS A 219 -5.09 -2.59 24.37
CA LYS A 219 -5.60 -3.30 23.20
C LYS A 219 -7.13 -3.33 23.18
N SER A 220 -7.73 -3.37 21.99
CA SER A 220 -9.18 -3.59 21.86
C SER A 220 -9.54 -5.02 22.28
N ASP A 221 -10.82 -5.25 22.53
CA ASP A 221 -11.35 -6.61 22.53
C ASP A 221 -11.32 -7.16 21.11
N ALA A 222 -10.48 -8.19 20.90
CA ALA A 222 -10.27 -8.81 19.60
C ALA A 222 -11.33 -9.87 19.26
N THR A 223 -12.34 -10.06 20.11
CA THR A 223 -13.39 -11.09 19.94
C THR A 223 -14.71 -10.55 19.38
N LEU A 224 -14.81 -9.23 19.18
CA LEU A 224 -16.02 -8.58 18.68
C LEU A 224 -16.15 -8.71 17.16
N ASP A 225 -17.25 -9.33 16.73
CA ASP A 225 -17.68 -9.38 15.33
C ASP A 225 -18.62 -8.22 15.04
N ILE A 226 -18.14 -7.22 14.29
CA ILE A 226 -18.91 -6.03 13.94
C ILE A 226 -19.73 -6.31 12.68
N PRO A 227 -21.07 -6.32 12.75
CA PRO A 227 -21.88 -6.61 11.57
C PRO A 227 -21.72 -5.52 10.50
N VAL A 228 -21.78 -5.93 9.24
CA VAL A 228 -21.90 -5.00 8.12
C VAL A 228 -23.38 -4.65 7.92
N SER A 229 -23.68 -3.37 7.71
CA SER A 229 -24.98 -2.87 7.31
C SER A 229 -24.84 -1.66 6.40
N SER A 230 -25.61 -1.63 5.32
CA SER A 230 -25.53 -0.57 4.30
C SER A 230 -24.10 -0.36 3.80
N ARG A 231 -23.39 -1.47 3.53
CA ARG A 231 -21.98 -1.49 3.11
C ARG A 231 -21.00 -0.87 4.10
N LYS A 232 -21.37 -0.73 5.38
CA LYS A 232 -20.50 -0.16 6.42
C LYS A 232 -20.46 -0.99 7.69
N ALA A 233 -19.34 -0.94 8.40
CA ALA A 233 -19.19 -1.44 9.77
C ALA A 233 -18.47 -0.38 10.60
N THR A 234 -19.04 -0.03 11.76
CA THR A 234 -18.50 1.02 12.63
C THR A 234 -18.23 0.46 14.02
N TYR A 235 -17.08 0.84 14.59
CA TYR A 235 -16.64 0.42 15.91
C TYR A 235 -15.96 1.56 16.66
N SER A 236 -16.33 1.75 17.93
CA SER A 236 -15.70 2.74 18.80
C SER A 236 -14.84 2.03 19.84
N VAL A 237 -13.54 2.31 19.83
CA VAL A 237 -12.59 1.78 20.82
C VAL A 237 -12.44 2.72 22.02
N PRO A 238 -12.04 2.23 23.21
CA PRO A 238 -11.94 3.08 24.40
C PRO A 238 -10.75 4.07 24.39
N PHE A 239 -9.88 4.00 23.39
CA PHE A 239 -8.67 4.82 23.26
C PHE A 239 -8.42 5.16 21.78
N GLU A 240 -7.73 6.26 21.49
CA GLU A 240 -7.28 6.59 20.13
C GLU A 240 -6.11 5.69 19.72
N PRO A 241 -6.28 4.79 18.75
CA PRO A 241 -5.27 3.79 18.43
C PRO A 241 -4.10 4.37 17.63
N ASP A 242 -2.90 3.85 17.88
CA ASP A 242 -1.71 4.06 17.03
C ASP A 242 -1.50 2.92 16.02
N LEU A 243 -2.17 1.79 16.27
CA LEU A 243 -2.18 0.61 15.41
C LEU A 243 -3.62 0.12 15.26
N VAL A 244 -4.03 -0.16 14.02
CA VAL A 244 -5.33 -0.71 13.67
C VAL A 244 -5.15 -1.80 12.62
N ASN A 245 -5.76 -2.96 12.85
CA ASN A 245 -6.00 -3.99 11.84
C ASN A 245 -7.50 -4.22 11.73
N ALA A 246 -8.06 -4.01 10.55
CA ALA A 246 -9.45 -4.29 10.21
C ALA A 246 -9.51 -5.47 9.25
N ILE A 247 -10.22 -6.53 9.61
CA ILE A 247 -10.32 -7.77 8.82
C ILE A 247 -11.77 -7.96 8.41
N LEU A 248 -12.03 -8.01 7.10
CA LEU A 248 -13.33 -8.34 6.54
C LEU A 248 -13.47 -9.86 6.43
N VAL A 249 -14.51 -10.40 7.05
CA VAL A 249 -14.69 -11.86 7.19
C VAL A 249 -16.05 -12.29 6.68
N ARG A 250 -16.08 -13.45 6.02
CA ARG A 250 -17.32 -14.12 5.60
C ARG A 250 -17.91 -14.94 6.75
N LYS A 251 -19.16 -14.65 7.09
CA LYS A 251 -19.92 -15.37 8.11
C LYS A 251 -20.14 -16.84 7.72
N GLY A 252 -19.98 -17.74 8.69
CA GLY A 252 -20.19 -19.17 8.54
C GLY A 252 -18.99 -19.95 8.01
N THR A 253 -18.13 -19.35 7.18
CA THR A 253 -16.87 -19.98 6.72
C THR A 253 -15.63 -19.44 7.44
N ASN A 254 -15.72 -18.25 8.04
CA ASN A 254 -14.60 -17.52 8.65
C ASN A 254 -13.45 -17.24 7.66
N GLU A 255 -13.77 -17.22 6.35
CA GLU A 255 -12.81 -16.85 5.30
C GLU A 255 -12.54 -15.34 5.39
N ILE A 256 -11.26 -14.97 5.47
CA ILE A 256 -10.82 -13.58 5.34
C ILE A 256 -10.96 -13.18 3.88
N LEU A 257 -11.68 -12.09 3.63
CA LEU A 257 -11.91 -11.55 2.29
C LEU A 257 -11.01 -10.35 1.98
N ASP A 258 -10.69 -9.54 2.99
CA ASP A 258 -9.77 -8.41 2.87
C ASP A 258 -9.27 -7.93 4.23
N GLU A 259 -8.18 -7.17 4.25
CA GLU A 259 -7.61 -6.59 5.46
C GLU A 259 -7.08 -5.16 5.22
N LYS A 260 -7.18 -4.28 6.20
CA LYS A 260 -6.49 -2.97 6.22
C LYS A 260 -5.66 -2.79 7.49
N HIS A 261 -4.43 -2.31 7.34
CA HIS A 261 -3.48 -2.15 8.44
C HIS A 261 -2.95 -0.71 8.53
N LEU A 262 -3.13 -0.07 9.68
CA LEU A 262 -2.47 1.18 10.05
C LEU A 262 -1.44 0.90 11.14
N GLY A 263 -0.21 1.37 10.93
CA GLY A 263 0.89 1.26 11.89
C GLY A 263 1.64 -0.09 11.85
N GLY A 264 2.67 -0.21 12.69
CA GLY A 264 3.53 -1.40 12.72
C GLY A 264 4.58 -1.45 11.59
N TRP A 265 5.04 -2.66 11.26
CA TRP A 265 6.07 -2.92 10.23
C TRP A 265 5.48 -3.21 8.83
N ILE A 266 4.17 -3.06 8.66
CA ILE A 266 3.50 -3.39 7.40
C ILE A 266 3.66 -2.20 6.44
N PRO A 267 4.28 -2.39 5.26
CA PRO A 267 4.42 -1.35 4.25
C PRO A 267 3.07 -0.77 3.86
N GLY A 268 3.04 0.55 3.59
CA GLY A 268 1.82 1.34 3.45
C GLY A 268 0.75 0.73 2.53
N GLN A 269 -0.49 0.86 2.96
CA GLN A 269 -1.67 0.34 2.29
C GLN A 269 -2.62 1.49 1.95
N GLY A 270 -3.17 1.48 0.74
CA GLY A 270 -4.14 2.49 0.30
C GLY A 270 -5.46 2.42 1.07
N GLY A 271 -6.33 3.40 0.86
CA GLY A 271 -7.72 3.36 1.35
C GLY A 271 -7.87 3.58 2.87
N ILE A 272 -6.82 4.02 3.55
CA ILE A 272 -6.85 4.34 4.99
C ILE A 272 -6.85 5.86 5.17
N ILE A 273 -7.87 6.39 5.83
CA ILE A 273 -8.04 7.81 6.11
C ILE A 273 -8.07 8.01 7.62
N VAL A 274 -7.15 8.81 8.15
CA VAL A 274 -7.11 9.16 9.58
C VAL A 274 -7.49 10.63 9.70
N ARG A 275 -8.47 10.94 10.56
CA ARG A 275 -8.93 12.31 10.82
C ARG A 275 -8.92 12.62 12.32
N THR A 276 -8.73 13.89 12.61
CA THR A 276 -8.86 14.52 13.91
C THR A 276 -10.34 14.80 14.14
N PRO A 277 -10.91 14.41 15.29
CA PRO A 277 -12.29 14.72 15.64
C PRO A 277 -12.58 16.23 15.59
N GLU A 278 -13.77 16.61 15.13
CA GLU A 278 -14.17 18.02 15.13
C GLU A 278 -14.15 18.64 16.54
N SER A 279 -14.48 17.86 17.58
CA SER A 279 -14.40 18.33 18.97
C SER A 279 -13.00 18.83 19.30
N ASP A 280 -12.00 18.05 18.94
CA ASP A 280 -10.60 18.34 19.26
C ASP A 280 -10.11 19.55 18.46
N LEU A 281 -10.57 19.68 17.20
CA LEU A 281 -10.34 20.88 16.39
C LEU A 281 -10.97 22.12 17.02
N ARG A 282 -12.23 22.04 17.48
CA ARG A 282 -12.90 23.15 18.19
C ARG A 282 -12.13 23.54 19.45
N ASP A 283 -11.67 22.57 20.23
CA ASP A 283 -10.92 22.80 21.47
C ASP A 283 -9.55 23.44 21.20
N MET A 284 -8.82 22.97 20.17
CA MET A 284 -7.55 23.56 19.74
C MET A 284 -7.73 25.01 19.26
N ILE A 285 -8.74 25.26 18.41
CA ILE A 285 -9.02 26.60 17.89
C ILE A 285 -9.44 27.55 19.02
N ALA A 286 -10.30 27.09 19.94
CA ALA A 286 -10.73 27.86 21.09
C ALA A 286 -9.55 28.22 22.01
N SER A 287 -8.65 27.26 22.26
CA SER A 287 -7.43 27.47 23.06
C SER A 287 -6.49 28.50 22.41
N GLY A 288 -6.40 28.49 21.07
CA GLY A 288 -5.57 29.40 20.30
C GLY A 288 -4.19 28.85 19.97
N GLU A 289 -3.39 29.69 19.31
CA GLU A 289 -2.01 29.34 18.99
C GLU A 289 -1.18 29.14 20.27
N SER A 290 -0.22 28.24 20.18
CA SER A 290 0.61 27.84 21.30
C SER A 290 1.91 27.23 20.80
N ARG A 291 2.77 26.80 21.73
CA ARG A 291 4.04 26.13 21.38
C ARG A 291 3.88 24.92 20.45
N THR A 292 2.70 24.30 20.41
CA THR A 292 2.42 23.10 19.61
C THR A 292 1.23 23.26 18.65
N VAL A 293 0.63 24.46 18.55
CA VAL A 293 -0.50 24.74 17.65
C VAL A 293 -0.23 26.05 16.92
N GLU A 294 -0.37 26.03 15.59
CA GLU A 294 -0.26 27.22 14.73
C GLU A 294 -1.46 27.28 13.78
N PHE A 295 -2.00 28.47 13.55
CA PHE A 295 -3.04 28.71 12.55
C PHE A 295 -2.42 29.34 11.30
N LYS A 296 -2.93 28.93 10.13
CA LYS A 296 -2.54 29.53 8.86
C LYS A 296 -3.78 29.64 7.97
N THR A 297 -3.80 30.66 7.12
CA THR A 297 -4.85 30.79 6.11
C THR A 297 -4.55 30.00 4.83
N GLY A 298 -3.29 29.57 4.62
CA GLY A 298 -2.87 28.78 3.46
C GLY A 298 -1.47 28.15 3.61
N THR A 299 -0.96 27.54 2.54
CA THR A 299 0.32 26.79 2.53
C THR A 299 1.49 27.59 1.95
N GLY A 300 1.66 28.83 2.43
CA GLY A 300 2.65 29.82 1.93
C GLY A 300 4.12 29.45 2.16
N GLU A 301 5.03 30.42 2.00
CA GLU A 301 6.46 30.23 2.28
C GLU A 301 6.77 30.12 3.78
N ASP A 302 6.02 30.85 4.60
CA ASP A 302 6.14 30.89 6.06
C ASP A 302 5.80 29.56 6.73
N LEU A 303 4.95 28.74 6.10
CA LEU A 303 4.59 27.39 6.58
C LEU A 303 5.82 26.57 7.00
N PHE A 304 6.89 26.59 6.21
CA PHE A 304 8.07 25.75 6.46
C PHE A 304 8.98 26.30 7.57
N ARG A 305 8.83 27.57 7.94
CA ARG A 305 9.45 28.09 9.16
C ARG A 305 8.83 27.40 10.37
N THR A 306 7.50 27.36 10.44
CA THR A 306 6.77 26.67 11.51
C THR A 306 7.06 25.17 11.54
N VAL A 307 7.12 24.51 10.37
CA VAL A 307 7.50 23.09 10.28
C VAL A 307 8.89 22.84 10.89
N VAL A 308 9.89 23.66 10.54
CA VAL A 308 11.23 23.54 11.12
C VAL A 308 11.21 23.86 12.63
N SER A 309 10.49 24.90 13.05
CA SER A 309 10.33 25.26 14.47
C SER A 309 9.77 24.13 15.30
N PHE A 310 8.70 23.47 14.84
CA PHE A 310 8.08 22.33 15.52
C PHE A 310 9.04 21.14 15.62
N SER A 311 9.72 20.78 14.53
CA SER A 311 10.70 19.68 14.60
C SER A 311 11.91 20.00 15.48
N ASN A 312 12.26 21.26 15.70
CA ASN A 312 13.30 21.65 16.65
C ASN A 312 12.85 21.73 18.10
N THR A 313 11.54 21.77 18.35
CA THR A 313 10.97 21.93 19.69
C THR A 313 10.15 20.71 20.08
N ASP A 314 8.84 20.84 20.26
CA ASP A 314 7.98 19.85 20.90
C ASP A 314 7.09 19.11 19.88
N GLY A 315 7.39 19.25 18.58
CA GLY A 315 6.45 18.93 17.50
C GLY A 315 5.25 19.89 17.52
N GLY A 316 4.24 19.60 16.72
CA GLY A 316 3.03 20.40 16.72
C GLY A 316 2.05 20.11 15.59
N THR A 317 0.97 20.88 15.58
CA THR A 317 -0.09 20.83 14.59
C THR A 317 -0.29 22.21 13.98
N ILE A 318 -0.25 22.29 12.65
CA ILE A 318 -0.64 23.48 11.90
C ILE A 318 -2.07 23.24 11.38
N ILE A 319 -2.99 24.17 11.67
CA ILE A 319 -4.37 24.14 11.18
C ILE A 319 -4.50 25.19 10.07
N VAL A 320 -4.58 24.73 8.82
CA VAL A 320 -4.72 25.58 7.65
C VAL A 320 -6.21 25.80 7.33
N GLY A 321 -6.58 27.05 7.05
CA GLY A 321 -7.97 27.50 6.88
C GLY A 321 -8.52 28.19 8.13
N VAL A 322 -7.66 28.59 9.07
CA VAL A 322 -8.00 29.34 10.28
C VAL A 322 -7.13 30.59 10.33
N THR A 323 -7.72 31.73 10.67
CA THR A 323 -7.02 33.00 10.86
C THR A 323 -6.51 33.14 12.30
N ASP A 324 -5.58 34.06 12.52
CA ASP A 324 -4.99 34.35 13.84
C ASP A 324 -6.06 34.78 14.88
N ASP A 325 -7.17 35.38 14.44
CA ASP A 325 -8.34 35.71 15.28
C ASP A 325 -9.29 34.52 15.53
N LYS A 326 -8.81 33.28 15.31
CA LYS A 326 -9.52 32.01 15.54
C LYS A 326 -10.75 31.80 14.65
N LYS A 327 -10.86 32.54 13.54
CA LYS A 327 -11.98 32.40 12.62
C LYS A 327 -11.67 31.31 11.60
N VAL A 328 -12.54 30.31 11.56
CA VAL A 328 -12.52 29.26 10.52
C VAL A 328 -12.95 29.89 9.21
N ILE A 329 -12.04 30.02 8.25
CA ILE A 329 -12.31 30.55 6.91
C ILE A 329 -12.44 29.43 5.87
N GLY A 330 -11.87 28.26 6.15
CA GLY A 330 -11.79 27.14 5.22
C GLY A 330 -10.57 27.21 4.30
N PHE A 331 -10.18 26.07 3.75
CA PHE A 331 -9.07 25.91 2.82
C PHE A 331 -9.49 25.00 1.66
N GLU A 332 -10.02 25.63 0.61
CA GLU A 332 -10.42 24.94 -0.63
C GLU A 332 -9.21 24.81 -1.55
N ALA A 333 -8.65 23.61 -1.62
CA ALA A 333 -7.54 23.30 -2.52
C ALA A 333 -7.63 21.87 -3.02
N ASP A 334 -7.01 21.60 -4.18
CA ASP A 334 -6.84 20.26 -4.70
C ASP A 334 -5.94 19.46 -3.73
N GLU A 335 -6.48 18.41 -3.12
CA GLU A 335 -5.79 17.65 -2.06
C GLU A 335 -4.47 17.06 -2.57
N GLU A 336 -4.49 16.43 -3.74
CA GLU A 336 -3.33 15.71 -4.30
C GLU A 336 -2.21 16.66 -4.71
N ARG A 337 -2.55 17.76 -5.37
CA ARG A 337 -1.60 18.81 -5.74
C ARG A 337 -0.99 19.46 -4.50
N THR A 338 -1.81 19.74 -3.50
CA THR A 338 -1.36 20.37 -2.25
C THR A 338 -0.44 19.42 -1.47
N ARG A 339 -0.83 18.15 -1.35
CA ARG A 339 -0.02 17.09 -0.74
C ARG A 339 1.37 17.01 -1.37
N LYS A 340 1.43 16.80 -2.69
CA LYS A 340 2.68 16.75 -3.45
C LYS A 340 3.53 18.00 -3.26
N SER A 341 2.91 19.18 -3.28
CA SER A 341 3.61 20.44 -3.08
C SER A 341 4.21 20.55 -1.68
N VAL A 342 3.48 20.19 -0.63
CA VAL A 342 3.97 20.31 0.76
C VAL A 342 5.05 19.27 1.03
N GLU A 343 4.83 18.01 0.65
CA GLU A 343 5.81 16.93 0.83
C GLU A 343 7.11 17.20 0.07
N SER A 344 7.02 17.65 -1.19
CA SER A 344 8.19 18.00 -2.00
C SER A 344 9.00 19.14 -1.36
N ARG A 345 8.33 20.19 -0.87
CA ARG A 345 9.00 21.32 -0.20
C ARG A 345 9.59 20.91 1.14
N ALA A 346 8.91 20.07 1.93
CA ALA A 346 9.45 19.55 3.18
C ALA A 346 10.75 18.77 2.95
N ASN A 347 10.79 17.95 1.90
CA ASN A 347 11.97 17.15 1.56
C ASN A 347 13.11 17.98 0.96
N THR A 348 12.80 19.00 0.14
CA THR A 348 13.82 19.77 -0.60
C THR A 348 14.32 21.01 0.16
N GLN A 349 13.50 21.58 1.04
CA GLN A 349 13.80 22.82 1.76
C GLN A 349 14.22 22.59 3.21
N CYS A 350 13.75 21.52 3.88
CA CYS A 350 14.15 21.22 5.26
C CYS A 350 15.36 20.28 5.29
N TYR A 351 16.31 20.53 6.19
CA TYR A 351 17.47 19.68 6.41
C TYR A 351 17.74 19.47 7.90
N PRO A 352 17.73 18.22 8.42
CA PRO A 352 17.33 16.98 7.75
C PRO A 352 15.89 17.03 7.18
N ALA A 353 15.56 16.13 6.26
CA ALA A 353 14.20 16.06 5.69
C ALA A 353 13.17 15.82 6.81
N ILE A 354 12.04 16.52 6.72
CA ILE A 354 10.90 16.39 7.65
C ILE A 354 9.76 15.76 6.87
N GLU A 355 9.12 14.75 7.47
CA GLU A 355 7.94 14.08 6.91
C GLU A 355 6.69 14.49 7.72
N PRO A 356 6.05 15.63 7.39
CA PRO A 356 4.81 16.03 8.04
C PRO A 356 3.67 15.11 7.60
N LYS A 357 2.75 14.79 8.53
CA LYS A 357 1.51 14.07 8.20
C LYS A 357 0.42 15.06 7.84
N LEU A 358 -0.13 14.91 6.64
CA LEU A 358 -1.16 15.77 6.09
C LEU A 358 -2.53 15.09 6.12
N GLU A 359 -3.50 15.77 6.68
CA GLU A 359 -4.85 15.29 6.92
C GLU A 359 -5.88 16.34 6.48
N TRP A 360 -6.83 15.93 5.65
CA TRP A 360 -7.95 16.77 5.22
C TRP A 360 -9.17 16.43 6.05
N THR A 361 -9.77 17.46 6.63
CA THR A 361 -10.95 17.35 7.49
C THR A 361 -11.88 18.53 7.22
N GLU A 362 -13.00 18.58 7.92
CA GLU A 362 -13.89 19.74 7.90
C GLU A 362 -14.27 20.12 9.32
N LEU A 363 -14.62 21.40 9.50
CA LEU A 363 -15.22 21.90 10.72
C LEU A 363 -16.39 22.80 10.34
N ASP A 364 -17.59 22.46 10.81
CA ASP A 364 -18.83 23.17 10.47
C ASP A 364 -19.04 23.31 8.95
N GLY A 365 -18.70 22.25 8.19
CA GLY A 365 -18.79 22.19 6.73
C GLY A 365 -17.75 23.01 5.98
N ARG A 366 -16.72 23.54 6.66
CA ARG A 366 -15.60 24.24 6.03
C ARG A 366 -14.38 23.31 5.95
N PRO A 367 -13.80 23.07 4.76
CA PRO A 367 -12.65 22.20 4.63
C PRO A 367 -11.42 22.79 5.33
N LEU A 368 -10.62 21.96 5.99
CA LEU A 368 -9.39 22.31 6.67
C LEU A 368 -8.28 21.32 6.30
N LEU A 369 -7.04 21.82 6.29
CA LEU A 369 -5.85 20.97 6.18
C LEU A 369 -5.09 21.00 7.51
N ILE A 370 -4.95 19.82 8.12
CA ILE A 370 -4.18 19.60 9.35
C ILE A 370 -2.81 19.06 8.97
N ILE A 371 -1.76 19.74 9.43
CA ILE A 371 -0.37 19.35 9.19
C ILE A 371 0.27 19.01 10.53
N LYS A 372 0.47 17.72 10.80
CA LYS A 372 1.09 17.22 12.03
C LYS A 372 2.59 17.08 11.81
N VAL A 373 3.37 17.84 12.55
CA VAL A 373 4.84 17.89 12.45
C VAL A 373 5.44 17.17 13.66
N PRO A 374 6.23 16.09 13.45
CA PRO A 374 6.86 15.39 14.55
C PRO A 374 7.97 16.24 15.18
N GLU A 375 8.19 16.04 16.48
CA GLU A 375 9.47 16.41 17.10
C GLU A 375 10.60 15.67 16.39
N GLY A 376 11.61 16.42 15.98
CA GLY A 376 12.74 15.88 15.25
C GLY A 376 13.71 15.14 16.15
N THR A 377 14.18 13.97 15.71
CA THR A 377 15.20 13.19 16.44
C THR A 377 16.62 13.62 16.09
N ASN A 378 16.81 14.30 14.95
CA ASN A 378 18.12 14.74 14.46
C ASN A 378 18.28 16.26 14.45
N LYS A 379 17.89 16.93 15.55
CA LYS A 379 18.02 18.38 15.73
C LYS A 379 19.50 18.85 15.63
N PRO A 380 19.81 20.06 15.12
CA PRO A 380 18.86 21.03 14.62
C PRO A 380 18.44 20.75 13.17
N TYR A 381 17.17 21.02 12.88
CA TYR A 381 16.59 21.13 11.56
C TYR A 381 16.71 22.57 11.07
N THR A 382 16.92 22.73 9.77
CA THR A 382 17.13 24.04 9.13
C THR A 382 16.31 24.16 7.86
N LEU A 383 15.92 25.38 7.52
CA LEU A 383 15.31 25.74 6.26
C LEU A 383 16.38 26.29 5.31
N ARG A 384 16.48 25.72 4.11
CA ARG A 384 17.45 26.12 3.09
C ARG A 384 17.38 27.63 2.83
N GLY A 385 18.52 28.31 2.99
CA GLY A 385 18.63 29.76 2.77
C GLY A 385 18.09 30.64 3.91
N SER A 386 17.45 30.06 4.94
CA SER A 386 16.87 30.83 6.06
C SER A 386 17.40 30.41 7.45
N GLY A 387 18.11 29.29 7.56
CA GLY A 387 18.67 28.82 8.83
C GLY A 387 17.69 28.01 9.68
N GLY A 388 18.02 27.79 10.95
CA GLY A 388 17.18 27.05 11.89
C GLY A 388 16.18 27.95 12.62
N PHE A 389 15.02 27.40 12.97
CA PHE A 389 13.99 28.09 13.74
C PHE A 389 13.54 27.23 14.94
N ILE A 390 13.08 27.86 16.02
CA ILE A 390 12.49 27.24 17.21
C ILE A 390 11.18 27.93 17.59
N ARG A 391 10.28 27.18 18.24
CA ARG A 391 9.08 27.73 18.88
C ARG A 391 9.42 28.39 20.21
N ASN A 392 8.99 29.64 20.38
CA ASN A 392 8.88 30.29 21.68
C ASN A 392 7.50 30.94 21.82
N GLY A 393 6.69 30.44 22.76
CA GLY A 393 5.27 30.78 22.81
C GLY A 393 4.56 30.33 21.53
N ASP A 394 3.84 31.25 20.91
CA ASP A 394 3.12 31.10 19.63
C ASP A 394 3.95 31.56 18.41
N GLY A 395 5.20 31.99 18.61
CA GLY A 395 6.05 32.52 17.53
C GLY A 395 7.19 31.60 17.09
N ASP A 396 7.63 31.82 15.84
CA ASP A 396 8.80 31.20 15.23
C ASP A 396 10.01 32.13 15.27
N TYR A 397 11.09 31.72 15.95
CA TYR A 397 12.29 32.52 16.15
C TYR A 397 13.51 31.86 15.55
N PRO A 398 14.45 32.61 14.92
CA PRO A 398 15.73 32.08 14.49
C PRO A 398 16.46 31.41 15.66
N ILE A 399 17.09 30.27 15.41
CA ILE A 399 17.93 29.61 16.40
C ILE A 399 19.18 30.46 16.65
N GLU A 400 19.42 30.79 17.92
CA GLU A 400 20.65 31.44 18.34
C GLU A 400 21.67 30.44 18.90
N ARG A 401 22.91 30.89 19.12
CA ARG A 401 23.99 30.04 19.66
C ARG A 401 23.61 29.34 20.98
N PRO A 402 23.00 30.01 21.97
CA PRO A 402 22.62 29.36 23.22
C PRO A 402 21.60 28.22 23.03
N ASP A 403 20.73 28.32 22.03
CA ASP A 403 19.76 27.28 21.72
C ASP A 403 20.42 26.07 21.05
N LEU A 404 21.39 26.32 20.16
CA LEU A 404 22.23 25.26 19.58
C LEU A 404 22.99 24.50 20.67
N ASP A 405 23.61 25.21 21.62
CA ASP A 405 24.36 24.60 22.71
C ASP A 405 23.47 23.65 23.51
N LYS A 406 22.25 24.08 23.87
CA LYS A 406 21.24 23.23 24.55
C LYS A 406 20.85 21.99 23.73
N ILE A 407 20.60 22.16 22.41
CA ILE A 407 20.26 21.06 21.51
C ILE A 407 21.39 20.02 21.48
N TYR A 408 22.65 20.46 21.40
CA TYR A 408 23.81 19.57 21.37
C TYR A 408 24.10 18.91 22.72
N GLU A 409 23.93 19.62 23.84
CA GLU A 409 24.03 19.05 25.18
C GLU A 409 23.02 17.92 25.41
N GLY A 410 21.76 18.12 24.98
CA GLY A 410 20.71 17.10 25.04
C GLY A 410 21.06 15.83 24.26
N LYS A 411 21.69 15.97 23.08
CA LYS A 411 22.20 14.83 22.30
C LYS A 411 23.33 14.07 23.03
N SER A 412 24.23 14.78 23.73
CA SER A 412 25.36 14.16 24.44
C SER A 412 24.90 13.34 25.66
N GLN A 413 23.87 13.80 26.38
CA GLN A 413 23.34 13.07 27.53
C GLN A 413 22.54 11.82 27.13
N GLY A 414 21.76 11.86 26.04
CA GLY A 414 21.05 10.68 25.52
C GLY A 414 21.98 9.54 25.08
N ASN A 415 23.18 9.86 24.61
CA ASN A 415 24.19 8.86 24.20
C ASN A 415 24.98 8.23 25.36
N ARG A 416 24.94 8.80 26.58
CA ARG A 416 25.62 8.23 27.76
C ARG A 416 24.83 7.13 28.48
N GLY A 417 23.58 6.88 28.07
CA GLY A 417 22.73 5.83 28.65
C GLY A 417 22.98 4.41 28.09
N PHE A 418 23.80 4.25 27.05
CA PHE A 418 24.07 2.96 26.39
C PHE A 418 25.50 2.42 26.56
N THR A 419 26.30 3.03 27.43
CA THR A 419 27.61 2.50 27.82
C THR A 419 27.71 2.46 29.34
N GLY A 420 27.32 1.34 29.94
CA GLY A 420 27.41 1.16 31.39
C GLY A 420 27.00 -0.24 31.88
N ASN A 421 27.94 -1.17 31.74
CA ASN A 421 28.06 -2.52 32.34
C ASN A 421 27.11 -3.64 31.92
#